data_AF-N6T2V9-F1
#
_entry.id   AF-N6T2V9-F1
#
_cell.length_a   1.000
_cell.length_b   1.000
_cell.length_c   1.000
_cell.angle_alpha   90.00
_cell.angle_beta   90.00
_cell.angle_gamma   90.00
#
_symmetry.space_group_name_H-M   'P 1'
#
loop_
_entity.id
_entity.type
_entity.pdbx_description
1 polymer ?
#
loop_
_entity_poly.entity_id
_entity_poly.type
_entity_poly.pdbx_seq_one_letter_code
_entity_poly.pdbx_strand_id
1 'polypeptide(L)'
;MDWSELLLYNWMTRGAVRRVCKRYEETGSLHRRPGTGRRRLTTARNDRFIVSTILRNRHLNAVQVQQLRDVRGVAISQWTVRRRLQENNLTPKTPAIGSKLTPAHRQARLRFARDHLNWTLEQWGSVLFSDETRICLHGSDRRKKVYRRPRERFADCCFDERSAYGGGSCMIWGAISIGARTDPGIIRRGDTSVFRVMEWPAYSPDLNPIEHLWHELKRRIRAGLHTPNLIPELIVAVEVEWFNIPQETMANLNRSMPNRMREVIRERGGYIHY
;
A
#
# COMPACT_ATOMS: atom_id res chain seq x y z
N MET A 1 56.04 6.25 -12.07
CA MET A 1 55.20 7.20 -12.82
C MET A 1 55.66 8.58 -12.41
N ASP A 2 56.30 9.33 -13.32
CA ASP A 2 56.77 10.68 -13.02
C ASP A 2 55.57 11.64 -13.12
N TRP A 3 55.17 12.20 -11.98
CA TRP A 3 54.00 13.07 -11.87
C TRP A 3 54.34 14.54 -12.07
N SER A 4 55.60 14.85 -12.43
CA SER A 4 56.10 16.19 -12.71
C SER A 4 55.37 16.88 -13.89
N GLU A 5 54.83 16.10 -14.84
CA GLU A 5 54.03 16.61 -15.96
C GLU A 5 52.70 17.26 -15.53
N LEU A 6 52.14 16.90 -14.37
CA LEU A 6 50.92 17.54 -13.84
C LEU A 6 51.15 18.99 -13.38
N LEU A 7 52.42 19.39 -13.19
CA LEU A 7 52.81 20.77 -12.88
C LEU A 7 52.94 21.65 -14.13
N LEU A 8 52.98 21.07 -15.34
CA LEU A 8 52.94 21.82 -16.61
C LEU A 8 51.56 22.45 -16.85
N TYR A 9 50.52 21.89 -16.22
CA TYR A 9 49.18 22.42 -16.25
C TYR A 9 48.98 23.42 -15.09
N ASN A 10 48.96 24.71 -15.43
CA ASN A 10 49.03 25.88 -14.52
C ASN A 10 47.84 26.07 -13.55
N TRP A 11 47.00 25.04 -13.32
CA TRP A 11 45.80 25.08 -12.48
C TRP A 11 45.92 24.27 -11.18
N MET A 12 47.03 23.56 -10.94
CA MET A 12 47.28 22.79 -9.70
C MET A 12 48.52 23.25 -8.95
N THR A 13 48.40 23.45 -7.64
CA THR A 13 49.55 23.80 -6.79
C THR A 13 50.42 22.57 -6.47
N ARG A 14 51.73 22.77 -6.25
CA ARG A 14 52.66 21.69 -5.84
C ARG A 14 52.17 20.90 -4.62
N GLY A 15 51.50 21.57 -3.68
CA GLY A 15 50.88 20.93 -2.51
C GLY A 15 49.66 20.07 -2.85
N ALA A 16 48.88 20.44 -3.87
CA ALA A 16 47.78 19.61 -4.38
C ALA A 16 48.31 18.34 -5.04
N VAL A 17 49.35 18.44 -5.88
CA VAL A 17 50.01 17.29 -6.53
C VAL A 17 50.55 16.32 -5.47
N ARG A 18 51.31 16.81 -4.48
CA ARG A 18 51.84 15.96 -3.38
C ARG A 18 50.73 15.23 -2.62
N ARG A 19 49.58 15.87 -2.37
CA ARG A 19 48.42 15.22 -1.69
C ARG A 19 47.72 14.18 -2.54
N VAL A 20 47.73 14.33 -3.87
CA VAL A 20 47.17 13.34 -4.80
C VAL A 20 48.11 12.14 -4.92
N CYS A 21 49.42 12.36 -5.09
CA CYS A 21 50.41 11.29 -5.14
C CYS A 21 50.41 10.45 -3.85
N LYS A 22 50.45 11.10 -2.68
CA LYS A 22 50.38 10.40 -1.39
C LYS A 22 49.10 9.56 -1.25
N ARG A 23 47.96 10.08 -1.73
CA ARG A 23 46.69 9.33 -1.72
C ARG A 23 46.74 8.12 -2.65
N TYR A 24 47.31 8.29 -3.85
CA TYR A 24 47.45 7.21 -4.81
C TYR A 24 48.40 6.11 -4.31
N GLU A 25 49.51 6.48 -3.67
CA GLU A 25 50.43 5.54 -3.02
C GLU A 25 49.73 4.76 -1.88
N GLU A 26 48.89 5.43 -1.08
CA GLU A 26 48.18 4.80 0.04
C GLU A 26 46.99 3.92 -0.40
N THR A 27 46.27 4.28 -1.47
CA THR A 27 44.97 3.65 -1.81
C THR A 27 44.89 3.08 -3.22
N GLY A 28 45.92 3.22 -4.05
CA GLY A 28 45.93 2.80 -5.47
C GLY A 28 44.89 3.52 -6.34
N SER A 29 44.33 4.65 -5.88
CA SER A 29 43.20 5.30 -6.54
C SER A 29 43.31 6.83 -6.51
N LEU A 30 42.99 7.46 -7.64
CA LEU A 30 42.92 8.92 -7.77
C LEU A 30 41.58 9.49 -7.31
N HIS A 31 40.59 8.65 -7.00
CA HIS A 31 39.29 9.11 -6.54
C HIS A 31 39.41 9.90 -5.23
N ARG A 32 38.60 10.95 -5.11
CA ARG A 32 38.53 11.73 -3.88
C ARG A 32 37.95 10.86 -2.77
N ARG A 33 38.60 10.85 -1.60
CA ARG A 33 38.02 10.22 -0.40
C ARG A 33 36.66 10.85 -0.11
N PRO A 34 35.64 10.07 0.28
CA PRO A 34 34.37 10.61 0.72
C PRO A 34 34.62 11.64 1.83
N GLY A 35 34.12 12.87 1.63
CA GLY A 35 34.17 13.88 2.69
C GLY A 35 33.31 13.44 3.87
N THR A 36 33.63 13.91 5.07
CA THR A 36 32.86 13.65 6.30
C THR A 36 31.41 14.18 6.23
N GLY A 37 31.15 15.09 5.28
CA GLY A 37 29.83 15.69 5.08
C GLY A 37 29.45 16.64 6.20
N ARG A 38 28.24 17.21 6.10
CA ARG A 38 27.68 18.05 7.16
C ARG A 38 27.38 17.19 8.39
N ARG A 39 27.96 17.54 9.55
CA ARG A 39 27.68 16.86 10.82
C ARG A 39 26.18 16.87 11.11
N ARG A 40 25.64 15.72 11.51
CA ARG A 40 24.22 15.57 11.87
C ARG A 40 23.92 16.38 13.12
N LEU A 41 22.78 17.07 13.11
CA LEU A 41 22.28 17.79 14.27
C LEU A 41 21.67 16.84 15.33
N THR A 42 21.12 15.71 14.89
CA THR A 42 20.56 14.70 15.79
C THR A 42 21.62 13.71 16.28
N THR A 43 21.51 13.30 17.54
CA THR A 43 22.29 12.23 18.14
C THR A 43 21.61 10.87 17.97
N ALA A 44 22.34 9.77 18.16
CA ALA A 44 21.75 8.41 18.16
C ALA A 44 20.64 8.25 19.22
N ARG A 45 20.73 8.99 20.33
CA ARG A 45 19.68 9.03 21.34
C ARG A 45 18.41 9.67 20.73
N ASN A 46 18.53 10.76 19.97
CA ASN A 46 17.40 11.48 19.36
C ASN A 46 16.71 10.60 18.30
N ASP A 47 17.51 9.96 17.45
CA ASP A 47 17.02 9.07 16.40
C ASP A 47 16.22 7.90 17.00
N ARG A 48 16.72 7.27 18.08
CA ARG A 48 15.97 6.24 18.83
C ARG A 48 14.65 6.73 19.40
N PHE A 49 14.60 7.97 19.89
CA PHE A 49 13.36 8.56 20.40
C PHE A 49 12.34 8.75 19.28
N ILE A 50 12.74 9.37 18.16
CA ILE A 50 11.89 9.57 16.99
C ILE A 50 11.28 8.25 16.52
N VAL A 51 12.12 7.21 16.40
CA VAL A 51 11.68 5.89 15.96
C VAL A 51 10.75 5.25 17.00
N SER A 52 11.11 5.23 18.28
CA SER A 52 10.29 4.61 19.34
C SER A 52 8.92 5.27 19.47
N THR A 53 8.85 6.60 19.38
CA THR A 53 7.59 7.35 19.43
C THR A 53 6.64 6.92 18.32
N ILE A 54 7.14 6.81 17.08
CA ILE A 54 6.35 6.29 15.95
C ILE A 54 6.01 4.81 16.13
N LEU A 55 6.93 3.99 16.64
CA LEU A 55 6.67 2.57 16.89
C LEU A 55 5.54 2.34 17.91
N ARG A 56 5.39 3.24 18.90
CA ARG A 56 4.31 3.21 19.90
C ARG A 56 2.98 3.71 19.35
N ASN A 57 3.00 4.74 18.50
CA ASN A 57 1.80 5.26 17.84
C ASN A 57 2.09 5.59 16.38
N ARG A 58 1.66 4.67 15.51
CA ARG A 58 1.91 4.72 14.06
C ARG A 58 1.20 5.88 13.36
N HIS A 59 0.15 6.42 13.97
CA HIS A 59 -0.69 7.47 13.41
C HIS A 59 -0.14 8.88 13.65
N LEU A 60 0.93 9.03 14.45
CA LEU A 60 1.59 10.30 14.62
C LEU A 60 2.24 10.74 13.30
N ASN A 61 2.03 12.00 12.94
CA ASN A 61 2.68 12.60 11.78
C ASN A 61 4.03 13.25 12.14
N ALA A 62 4.88 13.51 11.15
CA ALA A 62 6.21 14.08 11.39
C ALA A 62 6.20 15.46 12.07
N VAL A 63 5.13 16.24 11.90
CA VAL A 63 4.96 17.55 12.56
C VAL A 63 4.67 17.33 14.04
N GLN A 64 3.75 16.41 14.38
CA GLN A 64 3.47 16.04 15.77
C GLN A 64 4.72 15.48 16.46
N VAL A 65 5.49 14.61 15.79
CA VAL A 65 6.75 14.08 16.37
C VAL A 65 7.79 15.18 16.57
N GLN A 66 7.89 16.12 15.64
CA GLN A 66 8.74 17.30 15.77
C GLN A 66 8.29 18.22 16.91
N GLN A 67 6.98 18.31 17.15
CA GLN A 67 6.33 19.11 18.18
C GLN A 67 6.24 18.42 19.55
N LEU A 68 6.60 17.14 19.70
CA LEU A 68 6.66 16.44 21.00
C LEU A 68 7.81 16.95 21.91
N ARG A 69 8.09 18.27 21.77
CA ARG A 69 9.04 19.17 22.42
C ARG A 69 10.47 18.83 22.06
N ASP A 70 11.16 19.75 21.36
CA ASP A 70 12.59 19.73 20.96
C ASP A 70 13.27 18.41 21.28
N VAL A 71 13.47 17.51 20.30
CA VAL A 71 13.99 16.15 20.53
C VAL A 71 15.27 16.21 21.38
N ARG A 72 15.12 16.17 22.71
CA ARG A 72 16.12 16.53 23.73
C ARG A 72 16.84 17.89 23.56
N GLY A 73 16.09 18.98 23.40
CA GLY A 73 16.65 20.34 23.35
C GLY A 73 17.27 20.71 22.00
N VAL A 74 16.87 20.02 20.93
CA VAL A 74 17.36 20.28 19.57
C VAL A 74 16.17 20.58 18.66
N ALA A 75 16.10 21.82 18.19
CA ALA A 75 15.13 22.26 17.20
C ALA A 75 15.44 21.60 15.84
N ILE A 76 14.59 20.67 15.42
CA ILE A 76 14.70 19.97 14.13
C ILE A 76 13.43 20.20 13.31
N SER A 77 13.55 20.17 11.97
CA SER A 77 12.40 20.27 11.07
C SER A 77 11.67 18.93 10.90
N GLN A 78 10.41 18.96 10.44
CA GLN A 78 9.67 17.74 10.08
C GLN A 78 10.36 16.90 9.00
N TRP A 79 11.18 17.52 8.14
CA TRP A 79 11.97 16.82 7.14
C TRP A 79 13.09 15.98 7.76
N THR A 80 13.75 16.50 8.81
CA THR A 80 14.73 15.71 9.57
C THR A 80 14.07 14.49 10.18
N VAL A 81 12.90 14.64 10.81
CA VAL A 81 12.11 13.51 11.35
C VAL A 81 11.82 12.48 10.27
N ARG A 82 11.31 12.89 9.10
CA ARG A 82 11.06 11.98 7.97
C ARG A 82 12.31 11.23 7.53
N ARG A 83 13.45 11.91 7.43
CA ARG A 83 14.73 11.28 7.07
C ARG A 83 15.17 10.24 8.10
N ARG A 84 15.04 10.54 9.40
CA ARG A 84 15.36 9.58 10.48
C ARG A 84 14.46 8.34 10.42
N LEU A 85 13.17 8.53 10.13
CA LEU A 85 12.22 7.43 9.97
C LEU A 85 12.53 6.58 8.72
N GLN A 86 12.85 7.23 7.59
CA GLN A 86 13.21 6.54 6.36
C GLN A 86 14.50 5.72 6.50
N GLU A 87 15.51 6.24 7.21
CA GLU A 87 16.73 5.49 7.57
C GLU A 87 16.42 4.21 8.39
N ASN A 88 15.22 4.12 8.99
CA ASN A 88 14.72 2.96 9.73
C ASN A 88 13.60 2.20 8.99
N ASN A 89 13.51 2.38 7.66
CA ASN A 89 12.50 1.78 6.79
C ASN A 89 11.05 2.14 7.14
N LEU A 90 10.81 3.21 7.90
CA LEU A 90 9.48 3.69 8.23
C LEU A 90 9.06 4.76 7.24
N THR A 91 8.05 4.44 6.42
CA THR A 91 7.51 5.37 5.42
C THR A 91 6.03 5.64 5.67
N PRO A 92 5.56 6.88 5.45
CA PRO A 92 4.15 7.20 5.61
C PRO A 92 3.35 6.54 4.48
N LYS A 93 2.33 5.77 4.84
CA LYS A 93 1.40 5.12 3.92
C LYS A 93 -0.03 5.38 4.38
N THR A 94 -0.99 5.31 3.46
CA THR A 94 -2.40 5.31 3.86
C THR A 94 -2.66 4.00 4.65
N PRO A 95 -3.30 4.06 5.82
CA PRO A 95 -3.65 2.86 6.57
C PRO A 95 -4.56 1.94 5.75
N ALA A 96 -4.40 0.63 5.93
CA ALA A 96 -5.39 -0.31 5.43
C ALA A 96 -6.67 -0.19 6.27
N ILE A 97 -7.83 -0.36 5.64
CA ILE A 97 -9.13 -0.22 6.30
C ILE A 97 -9.87 -1.55 6.17
N GLY A 98 -10.37 -2.08 7.28
CA GLY A 98 -11.20 -3.28 7.29
C GLY A 98 -11.63 -3.66 8.71
N SER A 99 -11.98 -4.92 8.92
CA SER A 99 -12.33 -5.44 10.26
C SER A 99 -11.13 -6.11 10.89
N LYS A 100 -11.01 -6.10 12.23
CA LYS A 100 -9.96 -6.86 12.91
C LYS A 100 -10.29 -8.35 12.90
N LEU A 101 -9.30 -9.18 12.59
CA LEU A 101 -9.47 -10.64 12.57
C LEU A 101 -9.24 -11.21 13.96
N THR A 102 -10.25 -11.90 14.50
CA THR A 102 -10.11 -12.72 15.70
C THR A 102 -9.35 -14.02 15.38
N PRO A 103 -8.82 -14.74 16.38
CA PRO A 103 -8.22 -16.06 16.16
C PRO A 103 -9.17 -17.04 15.44
N ALA A 104 -10.47 -16.99 15.76
CA ALA A 104 -11.49 -17.80 15.10
C ALA A 104 -11.62 -17.46 13.60
N HIS A 105 -11.61 -16.17 13.25
CA HIS A 105 -11.63 -15.75 11.84
C HIS A 105 -10.40 -16.25 11.09
N ARG A 106 -9.21 -16.15 11.69
CA ARG A 106 -7.96 -16.64 11.07
C ARG A 106 -8.00 -18.14 10.85
N GLN A 107 -8.55 -18.90 11.79
CA GLN A 107 -8.70 -20.35 11.66
C GLN A 107 -9.68 -20.73 10.55
N ALA A 108 -10.84 -20.06 10.47
CA ALA A 108 -11.82 -20.28 9.40
C ALA A 108 -11.22 -19.97 8.02
N ARG A 109 -10.48 -18.86 7.90
CA ARG A 109 -9.75 -18.49 6.68
C ARG A 109 -8.69 -19.52 6.30
N LEU A 110 -7.94 -20.04 7.27
CA LEU A 110 -6.97 -21.11 7.03
C LEU A 110 -7.61 -22.40 6.55
N ARG A 111 -8.74 -22.80 7.15
CA ARG A 111 -9.50 -23.97 6.73
C ARG A 111 -9.94 -23.81 5.29
N PHE A 112 -10.62 -22.70 4.99
CA PHE A 112 -11.04 -22.37 3.63
C PHE A 112 -9.87 -22.43 2.63
N ALA A 113 -8.74 -21.80 2.95
CA ALA A 113 -7.59 -21.78 2.05
C ALA A 113 -6.97 -23.17 1.81
N ARG A 114 -7.01 -24.07 2.80
CA ARG A 114 -6.53 -25.46 2.66
C ARG A 114 -7.50 -26.29 1.82
N ASP A 115 -8.79 -26.18 2.09
CA ASP A 115 -9.84 -26.94 1.40
C ASP A 115 -9.87 -26.60 -0.11
N HIS A 116 -9.48 -25.37 -0.46
CA HIS A 116 -9.49 -24.87 -1.84
C HIS A 116 -8.10 -24.71 -2.45
N LEU A 117 -7.04 -25.24 -1.82
CA LEU A 117 -5.66 -25.06 -2.27
C LEU A 117 -5.40 -25.73 -3.63
N ASN A 118 -6.00 -26.90 -3.84
CA ASN A 118 -5.81 -27.74 -5.01
C ASN A 118 -6.93 -27.56 -6.05
N TRP A 119 -7.80 -26.57 -5.86
CA TRP A 119 -8.84 -26.28 -6.84
C TRP A 119 -8.25 -25.83 -8.18
N THR A 120 -8.79 -26.38 -9.26
CA THR A 120 -8.40 -26.04 -10.64
C THR A 120 -8.96 -24.68 -11.05
N LEU A 121 -8.41 -24.12 -12.13
CA LEU A 121 -8.95 -22.88 -12.72
C LEU A 121 -10.38 -23.06 -13.23
N GLU A 122 -10.77 -24.26 -13.64
CA GLU A 122 -12.13 -24.57 -14.06
C GLU A 122 -13.09 -24.53 -12.87
N GLN A 123 -12.70 -25.14 -11.74
CA GLN A 123 -13.47 -25.07 -10.50
C GLN A 123 -13.64 -23.63 -10.03
N TRP A 124 -12.57 -22.83 -10.03
CA TRP A 124 -12.67 -21.39 -9.74
C TRP A 124 -13.48 -20.61 -10.78
N GLY A 125 -13.40 -21.00 -12.05
CA GLY A 125 -14.14 -20.39 -13.15
C GLY A 125 -15.65 -20.58 -13.06
N SER A 126 -16.09 -21.65 -12.37
CA SER A 126 -17.50 -21.90 -12.08
C SER A 126 -18.06 -21.06 -10.92
N VAL A 127 -17.21 -20.36 -10.17
CA VAL A 127 -17.64 -19.53 -9.03
C VAL A 127 -18.09 -18.15 -9.52
N LEU A 128 -19.29 -17.77 -9.09
CA LEU A 128 -19.80 -16.41 -9.24
C LEU A 128 -19.51 -15.62 -7.96
N PHE A 129 -18.60 -14.65 -8.06
CA PHE A 129 -18.25 -13.76 -6.95
C PHE A 129 -19.14 -12.52 -6.99
N SER A 130 -19.94 -12.32 -5.95
CA SER A 130 -20.79 -11.14 -5.79
C SER A 130 -20.43 -10.36 -4.52
N ASP A 131 -20.72 -9.06 -4.54
CA ASP A 131 -20.62 -8.20 -3.36
C ASP A 131 -21.35 -6.88 -3.65
N GLU A 132 -21.61 -6.11 -2.59
CA GLU A 132 -22.06 -4.73 -2.69
C GLU A 132 -20.92 -3.75 -2.43
N THR A 133 -20.86 -2.68 -3.22
CA THR A 133 -19.95 -1.58 -2.94
C THR A 133 -20.66 -0.25 -2.88
N ARG A 134 -20.24 0.57 -1.92
CA ARG A 134 -20.62 1.98 -1.85
C ARG A 134 -19.66 2.81 -2.70
N ILE A 135 -20.21 3.67 -3.56
CA ILE A 135 -19.48 4.71 -4.26
C ILE A 135 -19.99 6.06 -3.80
N CYS A 136 -19.10 6.84 -3.19
CA CYS A 136 -19.41 8.17 -2.68
C CYS A 136 -19.11 9.24 -3.74
N LEU A 137 -19.96 10.27 -3.83
CA LEU A 137 -19.71 11.45 -4.67
C LEU A 137 -18.42 12.17 -4.24
N HIS A 138 -18.25 12.32 -2.93
CA HIS A 138 -17.08 12.95 -2.35
C HIS A 138 -16.23 11.88 -1.65
N GLY A 139 -14.94 11.83 -1.99
CA GLY A 139 -13.99 10.95 -1.31
C GLY A 139 -13.69 11.42 0.10
N SER A 140 -13.55 10.50 1.06
CA SER A 140 -12.97 10.82 2.37
C SER A 140 -11.57 11.43 2.17
N ASP A 141 -11.25 12.49 2.88
CA ASP A 141 -9.94 13.13 2.86
C ASP A 141 -8.87 12.14 3.37
N ARG A 142 -8.20 11.41 2.46
CA ARG A 142 -7.19 10.35 2.76
C ARG A 142 -5.87 10.92 3.30
N ARG A 143 -5.93 12.05 4.02
CA ARG A 143 -4.80 12.74 4.64
C ARG A 143 -4.22 11.97 5.82
N LYS A 144 -4.99 11.12 6.51
CA LYS A 144 -4.47 10.26 7.58
C LYS A 144 -3.44 9.28 7.02
N LYS A 145 -2.26 9.23 7.66
CA LYS A 145 -1.16 8.32 7.31
C LYS A 145 -0.74 7.52 8.54
N VAL A 146 -0.16 6.36 8.28
CA VAL A 146 0.57 5.54 9.25
C VAL A 146 2.01 5.36 8.79
N TYR A 147 2.96 5.46 9.69
CA TYR A 147 4.35 5.12 9.41
C TYR A 147 4.56 3.63 9.60
N ARG A 148 4.84 2.91 8.50
CA ARG A 148 5.00 1.46 8.52
C ARG A 148 6.24 1.00 7.76
N ARG A 149 6.76 -0.17 8.13
CA ARG A 149 7.81 -0.89 7.40
C ARG A 149 7.21 -1.67 6.22
N PRO A 150 8.06 -2.17 5.30
CA PRO A 150 7.63 -3.18 4.33
C PRO A 150 6.92 -4.33 5.04
N ARG A 151 5.84 -4.86 4.43
CA ARG A 151 4.98 -5.95 4.95
C ARG A 151 4.12 -5.65 6.19
N GLU A 152 4.23 -4.49 6.82
CA GLU A 152 3.38 -4.11 7.97
C GLU A 152 2.00 -3.52 7.55
N ARG A 153 1.50 -3.77 6.32
CA ARG A 153 0.25 -3.12 5.83
C ARG A 153 -0.96 -3.48 6.69
N PHE A 154 -1.05 -4.74 7.12
CA PHE A 154 -2.16 -5.27 7.90
C PHE A 154 -1.79 -5.57 9.36
N ALA A 155 -0.67 -5.02 9.85
CA ALA A 155 -0.37 -5.06 11.27
C ALA A 155 -1.39 -4.21 12.03
N ASP A 156 -1.86 -4.67 13.19
CA ASP A 156 -2.93 -4.01 13.96
C ASP A 156 -2.63 -2.54 14.25
N CYS A 157 -1.36 -2.20 14.51
CA CYS A 157 -0.95 -0.82 14.75
C CYS A 157 -0.97 0.09 13.50
N CYS A 158 -1.11 -0.47 12.29
CA CYS A 158 -1.13 0.25 11.01
C CYS A 158 -2.49 0.16 10.30
N PHE A 159 -3.50 -0.40 10.96
CA PHE A 159 -4.80 -0.74 10.41
C PHE A 159 -5.90 0.08 11.09
N ASP A 160 -6.78 0.67 10.29
CA ASP A 160 -7.93 1.43 10.78
C ASP A 160 -9.23 0.62 10.60
N GLU A 161 -10.10 0.67 11.59
CA GLU A 161 -11.45 0.12 11.48
C GLU A 161 -12.32 1.00 10.58
N ARG A 162 -13.21 0.36 9.81
CA ARG A 162 -14.13 1.06 8.90
C ARG A 162 -15.17 1.81 9.73
N SER A 163 -15.18 3.14 9.64
CA SER A 163 -16.20 3.98 10.29
C SER A 163 -17.35 4.34 9.34
N ALA A 164 -18.55 4.48 9.89
CA ALA A 164 -19.75 4.88 9.14
C ALA A 164 -19.80 6.41 9.05
N TYR A 165 -19.70 6.99 7.84
CA TYR A 165 -19.88 8.44 7.67
C TYR A 165 -20.54 8.83 6.34
N GLY A 166 -21.17 10.01 6.38
CA GLY A 166 -22.18 10.54 5.47
C GLY A 166 -21.68 11.32 4.26
N GLY A 167 -22.64 11.66 3.39
CA GLY A 167 -22.46 12.21 2.05
C GLY A 167 -23.29 11.42 1.03
N GLY A 168 -23.71 12.06 -0.06
CA GLY A 168 -24.42 11.40 -1.15
C GLY A 168 -23.60 10.25 -1.73
N SER A 169 -24.22 9.08 -1.86
CA SER A 169 -23.58 7.86 -2.33
C SER A 169 -24.58 6.93 -2.99
N CYS A 170 -24.12 6.16 -3.97
CA CYS A 170 -24.87 5.02 -4.49
C CYS A 170 -24.31 3.71 -3.91
N MET A 171 -25.21 2.79 -3.59
CA MET A 171 -24.90 1.39 -3.32
C MET A 171 -25.11 0.61 -4.62
N ILE A 172 -24.11 -0.18 -4.99
CA ILE A 172 -24.10 -0.91 -6.25
C ILE A 172 -23.85 -2.36 -5.92
N TRP A 173 -24.67 -3.23 -6.50
CA TRP A 173 -24.45 -4.66 -6.47
C TRP A 173 -23.89 -5.10 -7.81
N GLY A 174 -22.97 -6.06 -7.79
CA GLY A 174 -22.54 -6.73 -9.00
C GLY A 174 -22.02 -8.12 -8.68
N ALA A 175 -21.93 -8.94 -9.72
CA ALA A 175 -21.27 -10.22 -9.66
C ALA A 175 -20.39 -10.46 -10.89
N ILE A 176 -19.29 -11.19 -10.69
CA ILE A 176 -18.34 -11.54 -11.73
C ILE A 176 -17.93 -13.01 -11.65
N SER A 177 -17.61 -13.58 -12.80
CA SER A 177 -16.95 -14.86 -12.96
C SER A 177 -15.79 -14.70 -13.97
N ILE A 178 -15.15 -15.81 -14.34
CA ILE A 178 -14.08 -15.78 -15.35
C ILE A 178 -14.57 -15.29 -16.72
N GLY A 179 -15.79 -15.67 -17.12
CA GLY A 179 -16.34 -15.43 -18.46
C GLY A 179 -17.50 -14.44 -18.53
N ALA A 180 -18.03 -14.00 -17.38
CA ALA A 180 -19.19 -13.12 -17.35
C ALA A 180 -19.12 -12.10 -16.20
N ARG A 181 -19.89 -11.02 -16.37
CA ARG A 181 -20.25 -10.04 -15.35
C ARG A 181 -21.75 -9.78 -15.43
N THR A 182 -22.36 -9.41 -14.32
CA THR A 182 -23.76 -8.97 -14.33
C THR A 182 -23.88 -7.54 -14.84
N ASP A 183 -25.08 -7.16 -15.25
CA ASP A 183 -25.43 -5.74 -15.36
C ASP A 183 -25.30 -5.09 -13.97
N PRO A 184 -24.76 -3.86 -13.87
CA PRO A 184 -24.67 -3.16 -12.59
C PRO A 184 -26.07 -2.69 -12.19
N GLY A 185 -26.76 -3.50 -11.38
CA GLY A 185 -28.09 -3.17 -10.89
C GLY A 185 -28.05 -2.33 -9.61
N ILE A 186 -28.82 -1.24 -9.56
CA ILE A 186 -29.29 -0.67 -8.30
C ILE A 186 -30.16 -1.74 -7.65
N ILE A 187 -29.67 -2.32 -6.54
CA ILE A 187 -30.22 -3.44 -5.75
C ILE A 187 -31.55 -4.01 -6.28
N ARG A 188 -31.46 -5.08 -7.05
CA ARG A 188 -32.49 -6.13 -7.11
C ARG A 188 -31.80 -7.41 -6.71
N ARG A 189 -32.07 -7.93 -5.50
CA ARG A 189 -31.58 -9.27 -5.12
C ARG A 189 -32.16 -10.25 -6.13
N GLY A 190 -31.29 -10.81 -6.97
CA GLY A 190 -31.66 -11.93 -7.84
C GLY A 190 -32.05 -13.12 -6.98
N ASP A 191 -32.93 -13.97 -7.49
CA ASP A 191 -33.27 -15.23 -6.86
C ASP A 191 -32.02 -16.14 -6.83
N THR A 192 -31.56 -16.50 -5.63
CA THR A 192 -30.40 -17.38 -5.43
C THR A 192 -30.79 -18.85 -5.44
N SER A 193 -32.06 -19.20 -5.63
CA SER A 193 -32.58 -20.58 -5.62
C SER A 193 -31.91 -21.51 -6.62
N VAL A 194 -31.28 -20.95 -7.66
CA VAL A 194 -30.58 -21.69 -8.72
C VAL A 194 -29.08 -21.93 -8.45
N PHE A 195 -28.50 -21.35 -7.39
CA PHE A 195 -27.06 -21.43 -7.10
C PHE A 195 -26.76 -22.20 -5.82
N ARG A 196 -25.72 -23.04 -5.84
CA ARG A 196 -25.15 -23.61 -4.61
C ARG A 196 -24.30 -22.54 -3.92
N VAL A 197 -24.68 -22.18 -2.70
CA VAL A 197 -23.92 -21.21 -1.89
C VAL A 197 -22.63 -21.87 -1.38
N MET A 198 -21.49 -21.22 -1.66
CA MET A 198 -20.18 -21.61 -1.16
C MET A 198 -20.00 -21.18 0.30
N GLU A 199 -19.46 -22.05 1.16
CA GLU A 199 -19.06 -21.66 2.52
C GLU A 199 -17.93 -20.62 2.43
N TRP A 200 -18.17 -19.39 2.88
CA TRP A 200 -17.20 -18.29 2.78
C TRP A 200 -16.71 -17.83 4.16
N PRO A 201 -15.40 -17.67 4.38
CA PRO A 201 -14.88 -17.23 5.66
C PRO A 201 -15.22 -15.76 5.92
N ALA A 202 -15.80 -15.47 7.09
CA ALA A 202 -16.14 -14.10 7.49
C ALA A 202 -14.94 -13.14 7.42
N TYR A 203 -15.23 -11.86 7.15
CA TYR A 203 -14.25 -10.76 7.08
C TYR A 203 -13.12 -10.98 6.07
N SER A 204 -13.44 -11.59 4.91
CA SER A 204 -12.47 -11.96 3.87
C SER A 204 -12.65 -11.23 2.53
N PRO A 205 -12.69 -9.87 2.51
CA PRO A 205 -12.81 -9.12 1.26
C PRO A 205 -11.57 -9.28 0.36
N ASP A 206 -10.40 -9.56 0.95
CA ASP A 206 -9.16 -9.86 0.23
C ASP A 206 -9.21 -11.15 -0.59
N LEU A 207 -10.10 -12.06 -0.22
CA LEU A 207 -10.36 -13.29 -0.96
C LEU A 207 -11.41 -13.13 -2.04
N ASN A 208 -12.18 -12.03 -2.03
CA ASN A 208 -13.20 -11.80 -3.04
C ASN A 208 -12.58 -11.02 -4.22
N PRO A 209 -12.49 -11.61 -5.43
CA PRO A 209 -12.00 -10.93 -6.64
C PRO A 209 -12.72 -9.61 -6.93
N ILE A 210 -14.02 -9.53 -6.67
CA ILE A 210 -14.83 -8.36 -7.03
C ILE A 210 -14.41 -7.10 -6.25
N GLU A 211 -13.81 -7.25 -5.07
CA GLU A 211 -13.30 -6.10 -4.30
C GLU A 211 -12.15 -5.38 -5.03
N HIS A 212 -11.34 -6.11 -5.82
CA HIS A 212 -10.34 -5.48 -6.69
C HIS A 212 -11.00 -4.75 -7.86
N LEU A 213 -12.06 -5.35 -8.41
CA LEU A 213 -12.81 -4.74 -9.49
C LEU A 213 -13.50 -3.45 -9.03
N TRP A 214 -14.02 -3.42 -7.80
CA TRP A 214 -14.53 -2.20 -7.17
C TRP A 214 -13.47 -1.13 -6.99
N HIS A 215 -12.24 -1.52 -6.63
CA HIS A 215 -11.12 -0.58 -6.57
C HIS A 215 -10.78 0.00 -7.94
N GLU A 216 -10.74 -0.83 -8.98
CA GLU A 216 -10.47 -0.41 -10.36
C GLU A 216 -11.59 0.49 -10.91
N LEU A 217 -12.85 0.13 -10.71
CA LEU A 217 -14.01 0.94 -11.07
C LEU A 217 -13.95 2.34 -10.43
N LYS A 218 -13.75 2.39 -9.11
CA LYS A 218 -13.62 3.67 -8.37
C LYS A 218 -12.42 4.48 -8.84
N ARG A 219 -11.32 3.82 -9.26
CA ARG A 219 -10.13 4.50 -9.80
C ARG A 219 -10.44 5.12 -11.16
N ARG A 220 -11.12 4.39 -12.05
CA ARG A 220 -11.51 4.86 -13.39
C ARG A 220 -12.47 6.04 -13.33
N ILE A 221 -13.54 5.94 -12.53
CA ILE A 221 -14.50 7.05 -12.33
C ILE A 221 -13.80 8.32 -11.84
N ARG A 222 -12.80 8.20 -10.95
CA ARG A 222 -12.02 9.34 -10.44
C ARG A 222 -11.00 9.89 -11.44
N ALA A 223 -10.53 9.06 -12.37
CA ALA A 223 -9.56 9.44 -13.39
C ALA A 223 -10.23 9.97 -14.67
N GLY A 224 -11.54 9.81 -14.81
CA GLY A 224 -12.32 10.33 -15.92
C GLY A 224 -12.24 11.85 -16.02
N LEU A 225 -12.47 12.38 -17.23
CA LEU A 225 -12.43 13.81 -17.54
C LEU A 225 -13.41 14.64 -16.70
N HIS A 226 -14.52 14.03 -16.27
CA HIS A 226 -15.55 14.64 -15.43
C HIS A 226 -15.77 13.76 -14.19
N THR A 227 -15.37 14.24 -13.02
CA THR A 227 -15.73 13.60 -11.75
C THR A 227 -17.19 13.89 -11.43
N PRO A 228 -18.05 12.86 -11.28
CA PRO A 228 -19.47 13.06 -11.00
C PRO A 228 -19.69 13.83 -9.71
N ASN A 229 -20.51 14.89 -9.78
CA ASN A 229 -20.87 15.71 -8.62
C ASN A 229 -22.34 15.51 -8.20
N LEU A 230 -23.15 14.85 -9.04
CA LEU A 230 -24.53 14.47 -8.74
C LEU A 230 -24.72 12.94 -8.81
N ILE A 231 -25.72 12.42 -8.09
CA ILE A 231 -26.03 10.97 -8.07
C ILE A 231 -26.35 10.42 -9.48
N PRO A 232 -27.14 11.08 -10.34
CA PRO A 232 -27.41 10.57 -11.69
C PRO A 232 -26.16 10.46 -12.56
N GLU A 233 -25.28 11.46 -12.51
CA GLU A 233 -23.99 11.42 -13.21
C GLU A 233 -23.11 10.27 -12.71
N LEU A 234 -23.16 10.01 -11.39
CA LEU A 234 -22.41 8.92 -10.79
C LEU A 234 -22.93 7.57 -11.25
N ILE A 235 -24.25 7.39 -11.38
CA ILE A 235 -24.86 6.15 -11.89
C ILE A 235 -24.39 5.91 -13.32
N VAL A 236 -24.50 6.92 -14.21
CA VAL A 236 -24.05 6.80 -15.61
C VAL A 236 -22.57 6.48 -15.69
N ALA A 237 -21.72 7.17 -14.91
CA ALA A 237 -20.29 6.91 -14.88
C ALA A 237 -19.95 5.49 -14.41
N VAL A 238 -20.72 4.94 -13.47
CA VAL A 238 -20.54 3.55 -13.04
C VAL A 238 -20.94 2.59 -14.14
N GLU A 239 -22.10 2.76 -14.75
CA GLU A 239 -22.56 1.88 -15.83
C GLU A 239 -21.53 1.85 -16.97
N VAL A 240 -21.10 3.02 -17.45
CA VAL A 240 -20.10 3.13 -18.51
C VAL A 240 -18.78 2.47 -18.11
N GLU A 241 -18.22 2.82 -16.95
CA GLU A 241 -16.91 2.28 -16.56
C GLU A 241 -16.95 0.81 -16.20
N TRP A 242 -18.07 0.31 -15.68
CA TRP A 242 -18.26 -1.12 -15.41
C TRP A 242 -18.10 -1.94 -16.69
N PHE A 243 -18.72 -1.48 -17.79
CA PHE A 243 -18.61 -2.15 -19.09
C PHE A 243 -17.26 -1.92 -19.78
N ASN A 244 -16.59 -0.79 -19.51
CA ASN A 244 -15.25 -0.49 -20.04
C ASN A 244 -14.11 -1.26 -19.36
N ILE A 245 -14.35 -1.94 -18.23
CA ILE A 245 -13.34 -2.83 -17.65
C ILE A 245 -13.24 -4.08 -18.53
N PRO A 246 -12.06 -4.42 -19.07
CA PRO A 246 -11.91 -5.59 -19.95
C PRO A 246 -12.21 -6.90 -19.23
N GLN A 247 -12.86 -7.85 -19.92
CA GLN A 247 -13.14 -9.21 -19.39
C GLN A 247 -11.86 -9.90 -18.89
N GLU A 248 -10.74 -9.68 -19.57
CA GLU A 248 -9.44 -10.21 -19.18
C GLU A 248 -9.00 -9.75 -17.77
N THR A 249 -9.44 -8.57 -17.32
CA THR A 249 -9.21 -8.11 -15.93
C THR A 249 -9.90 -9.05 -14.94
N MET A 250 -11.17 -9.38 -15.18
CA MET A 250 -11.93 -10.31 -14.33
C MET A 250 -11.36 -11.72 -14.39
N ALA A 251 -10.95 -12.17 -15.58
CA ALA A 251 -10.31 -13.47 -15.76
C ALA A 251 -9.01 -13.57 -14.96
N ASN A 252 -8.15 -12.55 -15.00
CA ASN A 252 -6.91 -12.52 -14.23
C ASN A 252 -7.15 -12.47 -12.71
N LEU A 253 -8.18 -11.75 -12.26
CA LEU A 253 -8.57 -11.77 -10.85
C LEU A 253 -9.02 -13.17 -10.39
N ASN A 254 -9.79 -13.88 -11.21
CA ASN A 254 -10.18 -15.27 -10.94
C ASN A 254 -8.97 -16.22 -10.96
N ARG A 255 -8.08 -16.10 -11.96
CA ARG A 255 -6.83 -16.88 -12.04
C ARG A 255 -5.88 -16.63 -10.87
N SER A 256 -6.03 -15.52 -10.16
CA SER A 256 -5.24 -15.23 -8.96
C SER A 256 -5.66 -16.04 -7.72
N MET A 257 -6.84 -16.67 -7.71
CA MET A 257 -7.40 -17.34 -6.53
C MET A 257 -6.48 -18.40 -5.92
N PRO A 258 -5.83 -19.30 -6.67
CA PRO A 258 -4.87 -20.24 -6.11
C PRO A 258 -3.71 -19.55 -5.38
N ASN A 259 -3.21 -18.43 -5.91
CA ASN A 259 -2.17 -17.66 -5.23
C ASN A 259 -2.68 -17.01 -3.94
N ARG A 260 -3.92 -16.49 -3.93
CA ARG A 260 -4.55 -15.95 -2.72
C ARG A 260 -4.64 -16.99 -1.61
N MET A 261 -5.02 -18.23 -1.94
CA MET A 261 -5.06 -19.33 -0.97
C MET A 261 -3.67 -19.59 -0.35
N ARG A 262 -2.63 -19.65 -1.18
CA ARG A 262 -1.23 -19.81 -0.70
C ARG A 262 -0.81 -18.66 0.21
N GLU A 263 -1.15 -17.42 -0.16
CA GLU A 263 -0.84 -16.25 0.65
C GLU A 263 -1.57 -16.30 2.00
N VAL A 264 -2.84 -16.71 2.07
CA VAL A 264 -3.56 -16.87 3.36
C VAL A 264 -2.87 -17.89 4.25
N ILE A 265 -2.45 -19.02 3.68
CA ILE A 265 -1.71 -20.05 4.41
C ILE A 265 -0.40 -19.47 4.95
N ARG A 266 0.35 -18.73 4.12
CA ARG A 266 1.60 -18.08 4.51
C ARG A 266 1.40 -17.06 5.63
N GLU A 267 0.33 -16.27 5.57
CA GLU A 267 -0.02 -15.26 6.58
C GLU A 267 -0.79 -15.85 7.79
N ARG A 268 -0.86 -17.18 7.89
CA ARG A 268 -1.53 -17.93 8.98
C ARG A 268 -2.98 -17.44 9.20
N GLY A 269 -3.74 -17.34 8.12
CA GLY A 269 -5.14 -16.88 8.16
C GLY A 269 -5.29 -15.37 8.24
N GLY A 270 -4.19 -14.61 8.25
CA GLY A 270 -4.20 -13.15 8.21
C GLY A 270 -4.69 -12.60 6.86
N TYR A 271 -4.77 -11.28 6.79
CA TYR A 271 -5.06 -10.57 5.53
C TYR A 271 -3.91 -10.73 4.54
N ILE A 272 -4.25 -10.93 3.27
CA ILE A 272 -3.29 -10.97 2.17
C ILE A 272 -3.19 -9.63 1.46
N HIS A 273 -2.08 -9.43 0.76
CA HIS A 273 -1.94 -8.31 -0.15
C HIS A 273 -2.71 -8.59 -1.44
N TYR A 274 -3.58 -7.65 -1.80
CA TYR A 274 -4.51 -7.75 -2.91
C TYR A 274 -4.73 -6.34 -3.48
#